data_AF-A0A097EQN1-F1
#
_entry.id   AF-A0A097EQN1-F1
#
_cell.length_a   1.000
_cell.length_b   1.000
_cell.length_c   1.000
_cell.angle_alpha   90.00
_cell.angle_beta   90.00
_cell.angle_gamma   90.00
#
_symmetry.space_group_name_H-M   'P 1'
#
loop_
_entity.id
_entity.type
_entity.pdbx_description
1 polymer ?
#
loop_
_entity_poly.entity_id
_entity_poly.type
_entity_poly.pdbx_seq_one_letter_code
_entity_poly.pdbx_strand_id
1 'polypeptide(L)' 'MKNLIETTKLDKTIFQRPKFEEVIKEDLIFWGQDVLHRDQFIHKSAYIPLKNMIKMAAKDNIILEVLSIFRSYKYQENLI' A
#
# COMPACT_ATOMS: atom_id res chain seq x y z
N MET A 1 -32.34 41.64 10.51
CA MET A 1 -31.53 40.73 9.66
C MET A 1 -30.20 40.45 10.34
N LYS A 2 -30.04 39.26 10.91
CA LYS A 2 -28.72 38.72 11.32
C LYS A 2 -28.60 37.36 10.64
N ASN A 3 -27.92 37.35 9.50
CA ASN A 3 -27.46 36.12 8.87
C ASN A 3 -26.27 35.62 9.70
N LEU A 4 -26.53 34.71 10.62
CA LEU A 4 -25.50 33.85 11.18
C LEU A 4 -25.68 32.50 10.51
N ILE A 5 -24.89 32.30 9.45
CA ILE A 5 -24.65 30.98 8.90
C ILE A 5 -24.04 30.19 10.04
N GLU A 6 -24.83 29.34 10.69
CA GLU A 6 -24.31 28.26 11.51
C GLU A 6 -23.52 27.37 10.56
N THR A 7 -22.23 27.69 10.37
CA THR A 7 -21.29 26.81 9.73
C THR A 7 -21.23 25.58 10.62
N THR A 8 -21.97 24.57 10.19
CA THR A 8 -21.85 23.15 10.51
C THR A 8 -20.58 22.88 11.30
N LYS A 9 -20.72 22.35 12.52
CA LYS A 9 -19.63 21.63 13.19
C LYS A 9 -19.22 20.50 12.26
N LEU A 10 -18.37 20.81 11.28
CA LEU A 10 -17.67 19.82 10.48
C LEU A 10 -16.95 18.97 11.50
N ASP A 11 -17.32 17.70 11.55
CA ASP A 11 -16.81 16.79 12.54
C ASP A 11 -15.28 16.85 12.50
N LYS A 12 -14.66 17.25 13.62
CA LYS A 12 -13.20 17.50 13.68
C LYS A 12 -12.39 16.23 13.35
N THR A 13 -13.06 15.08 13.35
CA THR A 13 -12.56 13.77 12.95
C THR A 13 -12.28 13.67 11.44
N ILE A 14 -12.95 14.45 10.58
CA ILE A 14 -12.77 14.40 9.11
C ILE A 14 -11.35 14.84 8.72
N PHE A 15 -10.71 15.69 9.52
CA PHE A 15 -9.33 16.13 9.31
C PHE A 15 -8.29 15.25 10.04
N GLN A 16 -8.71 14.29 10.85
CA GLN A 16 -7.78 13.37 11.49
C GLN A 16 -7.37 12.29 10.48
N ARG A 17 -6.12 12.35 10.01
CA ARG A 17 -5.57 11.30 9.16
C ARG A 17 -5.59 9.98 9.94
N PRO A 18 -6.11 8.88 9.39
CA PRO A 18 -5.99 7.57 10.01
C PRO A 18 -4.51 7.29 10.28
N LYS A 19 -4.18 6.99 11.54
CA LYS A 19 -2.84 6.54 11.91
C LYS A 19 -2.77 5.07 11.57
N PHE A 20 -2.00 4.74 10.55
CA PHE A 20 -1.67 3.37 10.25
C PHE A 20 -0.31 3.04 10.88
N GLU A 21 -0.19 1.85 11.42
CA GLU A 21 1.08 1.36 11.96
C GLU A 21 2.01 1.01 10.80
N GLU A 22 3.26 1.47 10.86
CA GLU A 22 4.28 1.08 9.88
C GLU A 22 4.57 -0.41 10.03
N VAL A 23 4.78 -1.09 8.90
CA VAL A 23 5.12 -2.50 8.92
C VAL A 23 6.45 -2.73 9.63
N ILE A 24 6.52 -3.80 10.40
CA ILE A 24 7.75 -4.25 11.06
C ILE A 24 8.65 -4.90 10.00
N LYS A 25 9.95 -4.56 9.99
CA LYS A 25 10.87 -5.02 8.93
C LYS A 25 11.00 -6.55 8.87
N GLU A 26 10.88 -7.20 10.01
CA GLU A 26 10.94 -8.65 10.19
C GLU A 26 9.77 -9.36 9.49
N ASP A 27 8.69 -8.64 9.20
CA ASP A 27 7.55 -9.17 8.46
C ASP A 27 7.70 -9.02 6.95
N LEU A 28 8.76 -8.37 6.47
CA LEU A 28 9.01 -8.17 5.05
C LEU A 28 9.95 -9.24 4.48
N ILE A 29 9.54 -9.82 3.37
CA ILE A 29 10.31 -10.77 2.57
C ILE A 29 10.74 -10.07 1.28
N PHE A 30 12.00 -10.23 0.88
CA PHE A 30 12.47 -9.76 -0.42
C PHE A 30 11.74 -10.48 -1.56
N TRP A 31 11.10 -9.70 -2.43
CA TRP A 31 10.36 -10.20 -3.59
C TRP A 31 11.23 -10.26 -4.84
N GLY A 32 12.02 -9.22 -5.08
CA GLY A 32 12.79 -9.03 -6.31
C GLY A 32 13.09 -7.54 -6.53
N GLN A 33 13.34 -7.16 -7.77
CA GLN A 33 13.52 -5.76 -8.16
C GLN A 33 12.42 -5.32 -9.11
N ASP A 34 12.04 -4.04 -9.04
CA ASP A 34 11.11 -3.44 -9.99
C ASP A 34 11.78 -3.01 -11.31
N VAL A 35 10.98 -2.48 -12.23
CA VAL A 35 11.45 -2.02 -13.56
C VAL A 35 12.47 -0.88 -13.50
N LEU A 36 12.64 -0.24 -12.33
CA LEU A 36 13.65 0.79 -12.07
C LEU A 36 14.83 0.23 -11.24
N HIS A 37 14.95 -1.10 -11.16
CA HIS A 37 15.96 -1.83 -10.41
C HIS A 37 15.97 -1.54 -8.90
N ARG A 38 14.81 -1.20 -8.32
CA ARG A 38 14.68 -0.96 -6.88
C ARG A 38 14.22 -2.22 -6.19
N ASP A 39 14.82 -2.51 -5.04
CA ASP A 39 14.44 -3.66 -4.22
C ASP A 39 12.97 -3.56 -3.78
N GLN A 40 12.25 -4.64 -3.99
CA GLN A 40 10.86 -4.82 -3.62
C GLN A 40 10.73 -5.82 -2.49
N PHE A 41 9.86 -5.48 -1.55
CA PHE A 41 9.55 -6.30 -0.40
C PHE A 41 8.05 -6.57 -0.33
N ILE A 42 7.68 -7.69 0.28
CA ILE A 42 6.29 -8.08 0.48
C ILE A 42 6.11 -8.60 1.90
N HIS A 43 4.95 -8.35 2.49
CA HIS A 43 4.62 -8.92 3.78
C HIS A 43 4.61 -10.47 3.72
N LYS A 44 5.16 -11.12 4.74
CA LYS A 44 5.34 -12.58 4.80
C LYS A 44 4.04 -13.37 4.61
N SER A 45 2.92 -12.85 5.10
CA SER A 45 1.60 -13.48 4.93
C SER A 45 1.08 -13.44 3.49
N ALA A 46 1.54 -12.49 2.68
CA ALA A 46 1.13 -12.33 1.29
C ALA A 46 2.09 -13.02 0.29
N TYR A 47 3.32 -13.37 0.73
CA TYR A 47 4.34 -13.99 -0.13
C TYR A 47 3.85 -15.28 -0.80
N ILE A 48 3.41 -16.26 -0.01
CA ILE A 48 2.96 -17.56 -0.54
C ILE A 48 1.70 -17.41 -1.40
N PRO A 49 0.63 -16.71 -0.94
CA PRO A 49 -0.57 -16.51 -1.76
C PRO A 49 -0.28 -15.85 -3.13
N LEU A 50 0.51 -14.78 -3.16
CA LEU A 50 0.84 -14.09 -4.40
C LEU A 50 1.64 -15.01 -5.35
N LYS A 51 2.63 -15.71 -4.82
CA LYS A 51 3.44 -16.65 -5.60
C LYS A 51 2.59 -17.78 -6.20
N ASN A 52 1.62 -18.29 -5.43
CA ASN A 52 0.68 -19.31 -5.91
C ASN A 52 -0.25 -18.75 -6.98
N MET A 53 -0.77 -17.53 -6.81
CA MET A 53 -1.63 -16.88 -7.81
C MET A 53 -0.91 -16.74 -9.15
N ILE A 54 0.33 -16.23 -9.15
CA ILE A 54 1.16 -16.10 -10.35
C ILE A 54 1.40 -17.46 -11.00
N LYS A 55 1.74 -18.48 -10.20
CA LYS A 55 1.94 -19.85 -10.68
C LYS A 55 0.66 -20.45 -11.29
N MET A 56 -0.50 -20.16 -10.72
CA MET A 56 -1.79 -20.64 -11.23
C MET A 56 -2.15 -19.95 -12.54
N ALA A 57 -2.02 -18.61 -12.62
CA ALA A 57 -2.25 -17.85 -13.84
C ALA A 57 -1.39 -18.35 -15.01
N ALA A 58 -0.12 -18.69 -14.74
CA ALA A 58 0.78 -19.25 -15.75
C ALA A 58 0.28 -20.58 -16.36
N LYS A 59 -0.48 -21.39 -15.61
CA LYS A 59 -1.08 -22.63 -16.15
C LYS A 59 -2.17 -22.34 -17.19
N ASP A 60 -2.79 -21.18 -17.09
CA ASP A 60 -3.82 -20.70 -18.02
C ASP A 60 -3.22 -19.82 -19.12
N ASN A 61 -1.88 -19.83 -19.30
CA ASN A 61 -1.13 -18.97 -20.21
C ASN A 61 -1.31 -17.46 -19.95
N ILE A 62 -1.64 -17.09 -18.70
CA ILE A 62 -1.74 -15.70 -18.25
C ILE A 62 -0.44 -15.31 -17.54
N ILE A 63 0.18 -14.21 -17.97
CA ILE A 63 1.39 -13.66 -17.35
C ILE A 63 0.97 -12.54 -16.40
N LEU A 64 1.29 -12.70 -15.11
CA LEU A 64 1.11 -11.66 -14.09
C LEU A 64 2.46 -11.10 -13.67
N GLU A 65 2.63 -9.79 -13.82
CA GLU A 65 3.84 -9.08 -13.42
C GLU A 65 3.60 -8.23 -12.17
N VAL A 66 4.57 -8.22 -11.26
CA VAL A 66 4.51 -7.39 -10.05
C VAL A 66 5.24 -6.08 -10.32
N LEU A 67 4.49 -5.01 -10.53
CA LEU A 67 5.04 -3.68 -10.85
C LEU A 67 5.41 -2.89 -9.59
N SER A 68 4.57 -2.95 -8.55
CA SER A 68 4.78 -2.26 -7.29
C SER A 68 4.13 -3.04 -6.15
N ILE A 69 4.79 -3.05 -4.99
CA ILE A 69 4.34 -3.78 -3.81
C ILE A 69 4.46 -2.92 -2.55
N PHE A 70 5.11 -3.39 -1.47
CA PHE A 70 5.27 -2.62 -0.24
C PHE A 70 5.96 -1.27 -0.51
N ARG A 71 5.38 -0.21 0.07
CA ARG A 71 5.93 1.14 0.12
C ARG A 71 5.84 1.63 1.57
N SER A 72 6.96 2.06 2.14
CA SER A 72 6.97 2.62 3.50
C SER A 72 6.28 3.99 3.54
N TYR A 73 5.82 4.44 4.71
CA TYR A 73 5.21 5.76 4.84
C TYR A 73 6.16 6.87 4.41
N LYS A 74 7.43 6.80 4.82
CA LYS A 74 8.44 7.77 4.40
C LYS A 74 8.60 7.83 2.89
N TYR A 75 8.57 6.69 2.21
CA TYR A 75 8.64 6.67 0.75
C TYR A 75 7.38 7.29 0.14
N GLN A 76 6.20 6.97 0.68
CA GLN A 76 4.93 7.50 0.19
C GLN A 76 4.79 9.01 0.43
N GLU A 77 5.27 9.52 1.57
CA GLU A 77 5.28 10.95 1.91
C GLU A 77 6.14 11.76 0.94
N ASN A 78 7.27 11.21 0.48
CA ASN A 78 8.09 11.89 -0.52
C ASN A 78 7.49 11.89 -1.93
N LEU A 79 6.45 11.07 -2.18
CA LEU A 79 5.78 11.00 -3.48
C LEU A 79 4.59 11.96 -3.61
N ILE A 80 3.98 12.37 -2.49
CA ILE A 80 2.73 13.18 -2.44
C ILE A 80 2.98 14.59 -1.92
#